data_AF-A1DBL9-F1
#
_entry.id   AF-A1DBL9-F1
#
_cell.length_a   1.000
_cell.length_b   1.000
_cell.length_c   1.000
_cell.angle_alpha   90.00
_cell.angle_beta   90.00
_cell.angle_gamma   90.00
#
_symmetry.space_group_name_H-M   'P 1'
#
loop_
_entity.id
_entity.type
_entity.pdbx_description
1 polymer ?
#
loop_
_entity_poly.entity_id
_entity_poly.type
_entity_poly.pdbx_seq_one_letter_code
_entity_poly.pdbx_strand_id
1 'polypeptide(L)'
;MSTRHVMENTFITDSDGREYLLRAGSIVVMPATAHMEGDVWGINKIDFDPERFLDWEDHKASRDRRLIYMPFGGGRHLCPGRNLAKAEILGFIVMLILSFDMEDGANLEQPIRVPTLEPARLGQGVGKPVYLRTGDKFPVRLRTRKGLESVNWRFLA
;
A
#
# COMPACT_ATOMS: atom_id res chain seq x y z
N MET A 1 6.66 0.15 -8.29
CA MET A 1 7.89 0.63 -8.98
C MET A 1 7.73 0.39 -10.46
N SER A 2 8.05 1.38 -11.29
CA SER A 2 7.83 1.30 -12.73
C SER A 2 9.11 1.71 -13.46
N THR A 3 9.60 0.85 -14.34
CA THR A 3 10.84 1.08 -15.11
C THR A 3 10.50 1.32 -16.57
N ARG A 4 11.22 2.24 -17.22
CA ARG A 4 11.10 2.56 -18.65
C ARG A 4 12.47 2.57 -19.29
N HIS A 5 12.57 2.00 -20.47
CA HIS A 5 13.72 2.15 -21.35
C HIS A 5 13.43 3.29 -22.32
N VAL A 6 14.34 4.26 -22.40
CA VAL A 6 14.21 5.44 -23.27
C VAL A 6 14.64 5.02 -24.68
N MET A 7 13.68 4.93 -25.60
CA MET A 7 13.94 4.42 -26.95
C MET A 7 14.62 5.45 -27.85
N GLU A 8 14.34 6.73 -27.63
CA GLU A 8 14.90 7.85 -28.38
C GLU A 8 15.10 9.07 -27.46
N ASN A 9 15.94 10.02 -27.87
CA ASN A 9 16.16 11.25 -27.10
C ASN A 9 14.82 11.96 -26.88
N THR A 10 14.41 12.07 -25.62
CA THR A 10 13.09 12.57 -25.23
C THR A 10 13.25 13.67 -24.19
N PHE A 11 12.59 14.82 -24.41
CA PHE A 11 12.50 15.86 -23.39
C PHE A 11 11.30 15.61 -22.49
N ILE A 12 11.48 15.80 -21.18
CA ILE A 12 10.40 15.84 -20.19
C ILE A 12 10.43 17.19 -19.47
N THR A 13 9.26 17.67 -19.07
CA THR A 13 9.12 18.93 -18.32
C THR A 13 8.55 18.64 -16.95
N ASP A 14 9.16 19.20 -15.90
CA ASP A 14 8.62 19.11 -14.54
C ASP A 14 7.49 20.13 -14.30
N SER A 15 6.97 20.16 -13.08
CA SER A 15 5.92 21.10 -12.67
C SER A 15 6.35 22.56 -12.67
N ASP A 16 7.66 22.83 -12.58
CA ASP A 16 8.25 24.17 -12.55
C ASP A 16 8.62 24.65 -13.97
N GLY A 17 8.32 23.86 -15.00
CA GLY A 17 8.62 24.18 -16.40
C GLY A 17 10.07 23.87 -16.80
N ARG A 18 10.85 23.19 -15.95
CA ARG A 18 12.24 22.84 -16.27
C ARG A 18 12.25 21.63 -17.20
N GLU A 19 13.00 21.75 -18.29
CA GLU A 19 13.17 20.67 -19.25
C GLU A 19 14.39 19.79 -18.93
N TYR A 20 14.19 18.48 -19.05
CA TYR A 20 15.22 17.47 -18.86
C TYR A 20 15.31 16.59 -20.10
N LEU A 21 16.53 16.44 -20.63
CA LEU A 21 16.80 15.49 -21.71
C LEU A 21 17.03 14.08 -21.15
N LEU A 22 16.16 13.16 -21.54
CA LEU A 22 16.37 11.73 -21.37
C LEU A 22 17.05 11.18 -22.63
N ARG A 23 18.28 10.69 -22.50
CA ARG A 23 19.03 10.14 -23.63
C ARG A 23 18.53 8.75 -24.02
N ALA A 24 18.48 8.48 -25.31
CA ALA A 24 18.23 7.14 -25.84
C ALA A 24 19.16 6.10 -25.18
N GLY A 25 18.64 4.93 -24.84
CA GLY A 25 19.34 3.88 -24.11
C GLY A 25 19.34 4.03 -22.58
N SER A 26 18.86 5.15 -22.03
CA SER A 26 18.76 5.34 -20.58
C SER A 26 17.62 4.53 -19.97
N ILE A 27 17.75 4.20 -18.69
CA ILE A 27 16.68 3.58 -17.89
C ILE A 27 16.13 4.62 -16.93
N VAL A 28 14.82 4.88 -17.01
CA VAL A 28 14.09 5.73 -16.06
C VAL A 28 13.34 4.83 -15.09
N VAL A 29 13.51 5.13 -13.80
CA VAL A 29 12.91 4.37 -12.70
C VAL A 29 12.05 5.30 -11.87
N MET A 30 10.77 4.98 -11.76
CA MET A 30 9.88 5.65 -10.82
C MET A 30 10.07 5.05 -9.43
N PRO A 31 10.56 5.82 -8.44
CA PRO A 31 10.91 5.29 -7.14
C PRO A 31 9.66 4.96 -6.33
N ALA A 32 9.70 3.84 -5.61
CA ALA A 32 8.63 3.47 -4.66
C ALA A 32 8.61 4.40 -3.42
N THR A 33 9.69 5.15 -3.19
CA THR A 33 9.82 6.10 -2.09
C THR A 33 8.98 7.36 -2.25
N ALA A 34 8.36 7.58 -3.41
CA ALA A 34 7.41 8.68 -3.60
C ALA A 34 6.25 8.64 -2.58
N HIS A 35 5.90 7.45 -2.07
CA HIS A 35 4.91 7.29 -1.00
C HIS A 35 5.41 7.70 0.40
N MET A 36 6.69 8.10 0.50
CA MET A 36 7.38 8.51 1.73
C MET A 36 8.02 9.90 1.58
N GLU A 37 7.62 10.67 0.57
CA GLU A 37 8.16 12.00 0.34
C GLU A 37 7.69 12.98 1.42
N GLY A 38 8.63 13.64 2.10
CA GLY A 38 8.31 14.46 3.28
C GLY A 38 7.50 15.70 2.94
N ASP A 39 7.81 16.31 1.81
CA ASP A 39 7.18 17.55 1.37
C ASP A 39 5.70 17.35 1.00
N VAL A 40 5.30 16.11 0.69
CA VAL A 40 3.92 15.78 0.28
C VAL A 40 3.15 15.04 1.38
N TRP A 41 3.79 14.13 2.10
CA TRP A 41 3.16 13.30 3.12
C TRP A 41 3.32 13.85 4.55
N GLY A 42 4.13 14.89 4.73
CA GLY A 42 4.36 15.54 6.01
C GLY A 42 5.38 14.83 6.90
N ILE A 43 5.55 15.34 8.12
CA ILE A 43 6.52 14.79 9.09
C ILE A 43 6.17 13.37 9.53
N ASN A 44 4.87 13.04 9.56
CA ASN A 44 4.33 11.74 9.97
C ASN A 44 4.23 10.75 8.79
N LYS A 45 4.98 10.93 7.70
CA LYS A 45 4.89 10.12 6.48
C LYS A 45 5.13 8.62 6.66
N ILE A 46 5.84 8.24 7.71
CA ILE A 46 6.11 6.83 8.06
C ILE A 46 5.06 6.24 9.00
N ASP A 47 4.23 7.09 9.60
CA ASP A 47 3.23 6.69 10.58
C ASP A 47 1.98 6.18 9.86
N PHE A 48 1.41 5.11 10.40
CA PHE A 48 0.11 4.63 9.94
C PHE A 48 -0.98 5.59 10.46
N ASP A 49 -1.62 6.28 9.53
CA ASP A 49 -2.73 7.20 9.79
C ASP A 49 -3.91 6.79 8.91
N PRO A 50 -4.99 6.22 9.49
CA PRO A 50 -6.16 5.77 8.74
C PRO A 50 -6.99 6.93 8.17
N GLU A 51 -6.85 8.14 8.73
CA GLU A 51 -7.60 9.33 8.32
C GLU A 51 -6.91 10.13 7.21
N ARG A 52 -5.65 9.79 6.89
CA ARG A 52 -4.77 10.47 5.92
C ARG A 52 -5.38 10.72 4.54
N PHE A 53 -6.40 9.94 4.16
CA PHE A 53 -7.06 10.00 2.85
C PHE A 53 -8.51 10.48 2.94
N LEU A 54 -9.01 10.91 4.11
CA LEU A 54 -10.39 11.37 4.26
C LEU A 54 -10.59 12.79 3.71
N ASP A 55 -9.56 13.63 3.75
CA ASP A 55 -9.53 14.99 3.20
C ASP A 55 -9.20 15.02 1.70
N TRP A 56 -9.28 13.88 1.01
CA TRP A 56 -8.81 13.75 -0.36
C TRP A 56 -9.51 14.69 -1.33
N GLU A 57 -10.70 15.21 -1.02
CA GLU A 57 -11.42 16.17 -1.86
C GLU A 57 -10.88 17.63 -1.77
N ASP A 58 -10.04 17.95 -0.78
CA ASP A 58 -9.50 19.31 -0.59
C ASP A 58 -8.39 19.66 -1.60
N HIS A 59 -8.45 20.87 -2.16
CA HIS A 59 -7.96 21.11 -3.53
C HIS A 59 -6.44 21.22 -3.76
N LYS A 60 -5.59 21.39 -2.73
CA LYS A 60 -4.14 21.60 -2.96
C LYS A 60 -3.28 20.47 -2.40
N ALA A 61 -3.38 20.17 -1.11
CA ALA A 61 -2.63 19.07 -0.49
C ALA A 61 -3.05 17.70 -1.05
N SER A 62 -4.32 17.53 -1.43
CA SER A 62 -4.73 16.27 -2.05
C SER A 62 -4.07 16.08 -3.41
N ARG A 63 -3.93 17.13 -4.24
CA ARG A 63 -3.46 17.01 -5.64
C ARG A 63 -2.08 16.37 -5.73
N ASP A 64 -1.12 16.87 -4.96
CA ASP A 64 0.25 16.34 -4.99
C ASP A 64 0.30 14.91 -4.45
N ARG A 65 -0.45 14.64 -3.37
CA ARG A 65 -0.65 13.27 -2.84
C ARG A 65 -1.26 12.36 -3.91
N ARG A 66 -2.25 12.81 -4.69
CA ARG A 66 -2.89 12.02 -5.77
C ARG A 66 -1.90 11.66 -6.88
N LEU A 67 -1.01 12.58 -7.22
CA LEU A 67 -0.04 12.38 -8.31
C LEU A 67 1.01 11.34 -7.93
N ILE A 68 1.46 11.34 -6.67
CA ILE A 68 2.54 10.47 -6.24
C ILE A 68 2.07 9.16 -5.61
N TYR A 69 0.80 9.08 -5.19
CA TYR A 69 0.21 7.86 -4.64
C TYR A 69 -0.18 6.87 -5.74
N MET A 70 0.70 5.91 -6.02
CA MET A 70 0.57 4.94 -7.11
C MET A 70 0.72 3.49 -6.63
N PRO A 71 -0.13 3.00 -5.70
CA PRO A 71 -0.02 1.64 -5.15
C PRO A 71 -0.19 0.53 -6.20
N PHE A 72 -0.87 0.83 -7.31
CA PHE A 72 -1.13 -0.11 -8.41
C PHE A 72 -0.35 0.23 -9.69
N GLY A 73 0.65 1.10 -9.60
CA GLY A 73 1.34 1.66 -10.77
C GLY A 73 0.51 2.74 -11.47
N GLY A 74 0.85 3.03 -12.74
CA GLY A 74 0.24 4.10 -13.52
C GLY A 74 0.48 3.99 -15.02
N GLY A 75 -0.24 4.80 -15.79
CA GLY A 75 -0.21 4.81 -17.25
C GLY A 75 -0.60 3.45 -17.87
N ARG A 76 0.04 3.11 -18.99
CA ARG A 76 -0.20 1.85 -19.74
C ARG A 76 0.12 0.55 -18.98
N HIS A 77 0.80 0.63 -17.83
CA HIS A 77 1.16 -0.51 -16.99
C HIS A 77 0.44 -0.51 -15.64
N LEU A 78 -0.72 0.16 -15.56
CA LEU A 78 -1.59 0.10 -14.39
C LEU A 78 -2.03 -1.36 -14.14
N CYS A 79 -1.99 -1.79 -12.87
CA CYS A 79 -2.35 -3.16 -12.50
C CYS A 79 -3.78 -3.50 -12.99
N PRO A 80 -3.94 -4.54 -13.84
CA PRO A 80 -5.26 -4.94 -14.33
C PRO A 80 -6.13 -5.54 -13.20
N GLY A 81 -5.51 -6.19 -12.22
CA GLY A 81 -6.18 -6.80 -11.06
C GLY A 81 -6.52 -5.83 -9.92
N ARG A 82 -6.28 -4.52 -10.05
CA ARG A 82 -6.45 -3.56 -8.93
C ARG A 82 -7.86 -3.54 -8.33
N ASN A 83 -8.89 -3.74 -9.16
CA ASN A 83 -10.28 -3.74 -8.70
C ASN A 83 -10.62 -5.03 -7.97
N LEU A 84 -10.14 -6.17 -8.49
CA LEU A 84 -10.25 -7.46 -7.82
C LEU A 84 -9.52 -7.42 -6.46
N ALA A 85 -8.27 -6.94 -6.44
CA ALA A 85 -7.49 -6.81 -5.21
C ALA A 85 -8.20 -5.94 -4.18
N LYS A 86 -8.80 -4.81 -4.59
CA LYS A 86 -9.61 -3.97 -3.68
C LYS A 86 -10.81 -4.73 -3.13
N ALA A 87 -11.56 -5.43 -3.98
CA ALA A 87 -12.72 -6.19 -3.57
C ALA A 87 -12.35 -7.32 -2.60
N GLU A 88 -11.30 -8.08 -2.89
CA GLU A 88 -10.81 -9.16 -2.04
C GLU A 88 -10.30 -8.64 -0.69
N ILE A 89 -9.48 -7.58 -0.68
CA ILE A 89 -8.95 -6.98 0.55
C ILE A 89 -10.09 -6.47 1.43
N LEU A 90 -11.03 -5.70 0.85
CA LEU A 90 -12.17 -5.16 1.60
C LEU A 90 -13.08 -6.27 2.11
N GLY A 91 -13.43 -7.24 1.26
CA GLY A 91 -14.27 -8.38 1.64
C GLY A 91 -13.63 -9.21 2.76
N PHE A 92 -12.34 -9.50 2.64
CA PHE A 92 -11.59 -10.22 3.67
C PHE A 92 -11.56 -9.46 5.01
N ILE A 93 -11.24 -8.16 4.98
CA ILE A 93 -11.18 -7.32 6.19
C ILE A 93 -12.56 -7.22 6.86
N VAL A 94 -13.62 -6.98 6.09
CA VAL A 94 -14.99 -6.92 6.61
C VAL A 94 -15.36 -8.24 7.28
N MET A 95 -15.08 -9.36 6.64
CA MET A 95 -15.33 -10.68 7.21
C MET A 95 -14.55 -10.93 8.50
N LEU A 96 -13.29 -10.53 8.53
CA LEU A 96 -12.42 -10.68 9.70
C LEU A 96 -12.96 -9.86 10.88
N ILE A 97 -13.30 -8.59 10.65
CA ILE A 97 -13.81 -7.67 11.68
C ILE A 97 -15.20 -8.08 12.17
N LEU A 98 -16.08 -8.57 11.29
CA LEU A 98 -17.43 -8.97 11.68
C LEU A 98 -17.44 -10.31 12.43
N SER A 99 -16.65 -11.28 11.96
CA SER A 99 -16.75 -12.67 12.42
C SER A 99 -15.84 -13.01 13.59
N PHE A 100 -14.75 -12.26 13.81
CA PHE A 100 -13.73 -12.61 14.80
C PHE A 100 -13.42 -11.45 15.76
N ASP A 101 -13.12 -11.83 16.99
CA ASP A 101 -12.35 -11.03 17.93
C ASP A 101 -10.87 -11.39 17.76
N MET A 102 -10.01 -10.36 17.68
CA MET A 102 -8.57 -10.52 17.45
C MET A 102 -7.80 -10.05 18.67
N GLU A 103 -6.92 -10.91 19.19
CA GLU A 103 -6.13 -10.66 20.39
C GLU A 103 -4.64 -10.97 20.12
N ASP A 104 -3.73 -10.29 20.82
CA ASP A 104 -2.31 -10.64 20.78
C ASP A 104 -2.10 -11.98 21.49
N GLY A 105 -1.69 -12.99 20.74
CA GLY A 105 -1.50 -14.35 21.22
C GLY A 105 -0.28 -14.52 22.12
N ALA A 106 0.65 -13.57 22.13
CA ALA A 106 1.80 -13.54 23.04
C ALA A 106 1.48 -12.82 24.35
N ASN A 107 0.64 -11.77 24.31
CA ASN A 107 0.16 -11.09 25.51
C ASN A 107 -1.25 -10.52 25.33
N LEU A 108 -2.25 -11.19 25.92
CA LEU A 108 -3.67 -10.82 25.82
C LEU A 108 -4.02 -9.46 26.45
N GLU A 109 -3.14 -8.89 27.28
CA GLU A 109 -3.33 -7.57 27.91
C GLU A 109 -2.79 -6.41 27.05
N GLN A 110 -2.15 -6.72 25.91
CA GLN A 110 -1.60 -5.71 25.01
C GLN A 110 -2.30 -5.69 23.65
N PRO A 111 -2.38 -4.52 23.00
CA PRO A 111 -2.83 -4.43 21.63
C PRO A 111 -1.86 -5.15 20.70
N ILE A 112 -2.40 -5.74 19.63
CA ILE A 112 -1.64 -6.43 18.59
C ILE A 112 -0.58 -5.48 18.03
N ARG A 113 0.69 -5.89 18.12
CA ARG A 113 1.80 -5.11 17.57
C ARG A 113 1.91 -5.33 16.07
N VAL A 114 1.94 -4.25 15.30
CA VAL A 114 2.19 -4.33 13.85
C VAL A 114 3.60 -4.88 13.61
N PRO A 115 3.76 -5.94 12.80
CA PRO A 115 5.05 -6.48 12.46
C PRO A 115 5.95 -5.47 11.74
N THR A 116 7.25 -5.49 12.05
CA THR A 116 8.24 -4.78 11.25
C THR A 116 8.26 -5.36 9.83
N LEU A 117 8.23 -4.48 8.83
CA LEU A 117 8.31 -4.84 7.42
C LEU A 117 9.76 -4.84 6.94
N GLU A 118 10.11 -5.81 6.11
CA GLU A 118 11.31 -5.72 5.29
C GLU A 118 11.12 -4.68 4.19
N PRO A 119 12.18 -3.93 3.82
CA PRO A 119 12.13 -3.07 2.64
C PRO A 119 11.73 -3.89 1.40
N ALA A 120 10.80 -3.35 0.62
CA ALA A 120 10.45 -3.96 -0.66
C ALA A 120 11.69 -3.97 -1.57
N ARG A 121 12.10 -5.15 -2.05
CA ARG A 121 13.22 -5.27 -2.98
C ARG A 121 12.80 -4.83 -4.38
N LEU A 122 13.78 -4.54 -5.23
CA LEU A 122 13.55 -4.28 -6.64
C LEU A 122 12.72 -5.40 -7.28
N GLY A 123 11.58 -5.05 -7.89
CA GLY A 123 10.65 -6.02 -8.49
C GLY A 123 9.61 -6.61 -7.52
N GLN A 124 9.69 -6.33 -6.22
CA GLN A 124 8.65 -6.69 -5.25
C GLN A 124 7.63 -5.55 -5.13
N GLY A 125 6.34 -5.91 -5.16
CA GLY A 125 5.25 -4.94 -5.01
C GLY A 125 5.03 -4.48 -3.57
N VAL A 126 5.30 -5.35 -2.60
CA VAL A 126 5.04 -5.10 -1.17
C VAL A 126 6.20 -5.62 -0.32
N GLY A 127 6.53 -4.87 0.73
CA GLY A 127 7.43 -5.34 1.79
C GLY A 127 6.75 -6.48 2.55
N LYS A 128 7.52 -7.52 2.88
CA LYS A 128 7.03 -8.66 3.66
C LYS A 128 7.36 -8.45 5.14
N PRO A 129 6.50 -8.90 6.08
CA PRO A 129 6.87 -8.91 7.49
C PRO A 129 8.15 -9.71 7.76
N VAL A 130 9.02 -9.21 8.63
CA VAL A 130 10.32 -9.82 8.97
C VAL A 130 10.17 -11.25 9.52
N TYR A 131 9.10 -11.51 10.28
CA TYR A 131 8.86 -12.82 10.90
C TYR A 131 8.72 -13.95 9.86
N LEU A 132 8.31 -13.63 8.62
CA LEU A 132 8.20 -14.64 7.56
C LEU A 132 9.56 -15.22 7.15
N ARG A 133 10.65 -14.46 7.35
CA ARG A 133 12.01 -14.93 7.06
C ARG A 133 12.58 -15.78 8.20
N THR A 134 12.24 -15.45 9.45
CA THR A 134 12.70 -16.21 10.62
C THR A 134 11.93 -17.52 10.81
N GLY A 135 10.79 -17.66 10.12
CA GLY A 135 9.89 -18.82 10.28
C GLY A 135 8.96 -18.68 11.49
N ASP A 136 8.99 -17.53 12.15
CA ASP A 136 8.11 -17.22 13.26
C ASP A 136 6.68 -17.01 12.77
N LYS A 137 5.70 -17.23 13.65
CA LYS A 137 4.29 -16.95 13.37
C LYS A 137 3.95 -15.58 13.90
N PHE A 138 3.08 -14.84 13.18
CA PHE A 138 2.48 -13.65 13.72
C PHE A 138 1.59 -14.06 14.91
N PRO A 139 1.85 -13.58 16.14
CA PRO A 139 1.16 -14.05 17.33
C PRO A 139 -0.21 -13.37 17.44
N VAL A 140 -1.13 -13.70 16.54
CA VAL A 140 -2.53 -13.26 16.62
C VAL A 140 -3.42 -14.46 16.87
N ARG A 141 -4.28 -14.33 17.88
CA ARG A 141 -5.34 -15.29 18.17
C ARG A 141 -6.64 -14.76 17.61
N LEU A 142 -7.31 -15.58 16.81
CA LEU A 142 -8.66 -15.31 16.30
C LEU A 142 -9.65 -16.15 17.10
N ARG A 143 -10.70 -15.51 17.62
CA ARG A 143 -11.84 -16.19 18.25
C ARG A 143 -13.11 -15.78 17.52
N THR A 144 -13.97 -16.73 17.15
CA THR A 144 -15.28 -16.40 16.59
C THR A 144 -16.03 -15.50 17.57
N ARG A 145 -16.58 -14.40 17.08
CA ARG A 145 -17.33 -13.46 17.90
C ARG A 145 -18.60 -14.12 18.44
N LYS A 146 -18.90 -13.86 19.71
CA LYS A 146 -20.09 -14.40 20.37
C LYS A 146 -21.36 -13.99 19.61
N GLY A 147 -22.27 -14.94 19.41
CA GLY A 147 -23.53 -14.75 18.69
C GLY A 147 -23.45 -15.00 17.18
N LEU A 148 -22.26 -15.33 16.65
CA LEU A 148 -22.06 -15.69 15.24
C LEU A 148 -21.69 -17.16 15.04
N GLU A 149 -21.79 -18.00 16.07
CA GLU A 149 -21.38 -19.41 16.02
C GLU A 149 -22.21 -20.24 15.04
N SER A 150 -23.46 -19.85 14.80
CA SER A 150 -24.38 -20.49 13.85
C SER A 150 -24.49 -19.77 12.50
N VAL A 151 -23.75 -18.67 12.31
CA VAL A 151 -23.83 -17.85 11.09
C VAL A 151 -22.94 -18.43 10.01
N ASN A 152 -23.53 -18.72 8.85
CA ASN A 152 -22.81 -19.15 7.66
C ASN A 152 -22.82 -18.03 6.62
N TRP A 153 -21.62 -17.50 6.33
CA TRP A 153 -21.45 -16.43 5.37
C TRP A 153 -21.37 -16.98 3.95
N ARG A 154 -22.15 -16.40 3.05
CA ARG A 154 -22.11 -16.71 1.61
C ARG A 154 -21.82 -15.44 0.85
N PHE A 155 -20.75 -15.47 0.06
CA PHE A 155 -20.48 -14.42 -0.91
C PHE A 155 -21.35 -14.68 -2.13
N LEU A 156 -22.19 -13.71 -2.46
CA LEU A 156 -22.95 -13.70 -3.70
C LEU A 156 -22.11 -12.94 -4.73
N ALA A 157 -21.75 -13.64 -5.81
CA ALA A 157 -20.98 -13.08 -6.93
C ALA A 157 -21.91 -12.44 -7.96
#